data_AF-A0A1D8JGB3-F1
#
_entry.id   AF-A0A1D8JGB3-F1
#
_cell.length_a   1.000
_cell.length_b   1.000
_cell.length_c   1.000
_cell.angle_alpha   90.00
_cell.angle_beta   90.00
_cell.angle_gamma   90.00
#
_symmetry.space_group_name_H-M   'P 1'
#
loop_
_entity.id
_entity.type
_entity.pdbx_description
1 polymer ?
#
loop_
_entity_poly.entity_id
_entity_poly.type
_entity_poly.pdbx_seq_one_letter_code
_entity_poly.pdbx_strand_id
1 'polypeptide(L)'
;MDVKLYLPIEKVLKTYIPMTETAFYILLSLKVPRHGYGIIKNVEEITDGRLVLGSGTIYGTLTKMQRDAIITVYADEKRKKIYEVTEVGKALMRHEIARLKELYANALKHEGEFQ
;
A
#
# COMPACT_ATOMS: atom_id res chain seq x y z
N MET A 1 -16.14 -5.77 25.97
CA MET A 1 -15.63 -4.40 25.77
C MET A 1 -14.61 -4.42 24.63
N ASP A 2 -14.63 -3.35 23.84
CA ASP A 2 -13.89 -3.08 22.59
C ASP A 2 -14.36 -3.78 21.32
N VAL A 3 -15.55 -3.37 20.84
CA VAL A 3 -15.88 -3.42 19.41
C VAL A 3 -14.94 -2.44 18.70
N LYS A 4 -13.76 -2.88 18.26
CA LYS A 4 -12.93 -2.10 17.34
C LYS A 4 -13.79 -1.75 16.12
N LEU A 5 -14.06 -0.46 15.91
CA LEU A 5 -14.65 0.08 14.69
C LEU A 5 -13.68 -0.23 13.53
N TYR A 6 -13.80 -1.41 12.92
CA TYR A 6 -13.24 -1.62 11.60
C TYR A 6 -13.98 -0.65 10.67
N LEU A 7 -13.25 0.12 9.86
CA LEU A 7 -13.90 0.73 8.70
C LEU A 7 -14.49 -0.43 7.88
N PRO A 8 -15.78 -0.37 7.51
CA PRO A 8 -16.33 -1.30 6.53
C PRO A 8 -15.43 -1.29 5.29
N ILE A 9 -15.17 -2.46 4.71
CA ILE A 9 -14.24 -2.60 3.59
C ILE A 9 -14.63 -1.65 2.44
N GLU A 10 -15.92 -1.41 2.24
CA GLU A 10 -16.48 -0.49 1.26
C GLU A 10 -15.94 0.94 1.44
N LYS A 11 -15.82 1.42 2.69
CA LYS A 11 -15.28 2.76 2.99
C LYS A 11 -13.78 2.81 2.73
N VAL A 12 -13.05 1.73 3.02
CA VAL A 12 -11.62 1.62 2.71
C VAL A 12 -11.42 1.65 1.20
N LEU A 13 -12.14 0.83 0.44
CA LEU A 13 -12.06 0.79 -1.02
C LEU A 13 -12.36 2.16 -1.63
N LYS A 14 -13.43 2.84 -1.19
CA LYS A 14 -13.77 4.19 -1.66
C LYS A 14 -12.70 5.24 -1.37
N THR A 15 -11.92 5.06 -0.31
CA THR A 15 -10.89 6.01 0.12
C THR A 15 -9.54 5.77 -0.57
N TYR A 16 -9.25 4.53 -0.95
CA TYR A 16 -7.93 4.11 -1.41
C TYR A 16 -7.87 3.61 -2.86
N ILE A 17 -9.01 3.46 -3.55
CA ILE A 17 -9.07 3.07 -4.95
C ILE A 17 -9.64 4.23 -5.78
N PRO A 18 -8.95 4.69 -6.84
CA PRO A 18 -7.63 4.22 -7.29
C PRO A 18 -6.52 4.60 -6.30
N MET A 19 -5.53 3.72 -6.16
CA MET A 19 -4.41 3.95 -5.26
C MET A 19 -3.33 4.78 -5.95
N THR A 20 -2.66 5.66 -5.20
CA THR A 20 -1.44 6.29 -5.71
C THR A 20 -0.32 5.26 -5.82
N GLU A 21 0.60 5.45 -6.77
CA GLU A 21 1.75 4.57 -6.95
C GLU A 21 2.56 4.38 -5.65
N THR A 22 2.81 5.47 -4.92
CA THR A 22 3.50 5.45 -3.63
C THR A 22 2.79 4.58 -2.60
N ALA A 23 1.47 4.73 -2.44
CA ALA A 23 0.71 3.92 -1.48
C ALA A 23 0.68 2.45 -1.89
N PHE A 24 0.58 2.16 -3.20
CA PHE A 24 0.62 0.82 -3.73
C PHE A 24 1.94 0.12 -3.39
N TYR A 25 3.08 0.75 -3.67
CA TYR A 25 4.38 0.15 -3.40
C TYR A 25 4.70 0.03 -1.91
N ILE A 26 4.27 0.98 -1.08
CA ILE A 26 4.39 0.86 0.38
C ILE A 26 3.61 -0.37 0.88
N LEU A 27 2.35 -0.53 0.46
CA LEU A 27 1.53 -1.67 0.89
C LEU A 27 2.04 -3.00 0.32
N LEU A 28 2.52 -3.00 -0.93
CA LEU A 28 3.16 -4.17 -1.56
C LEU A 28 4.40 -4.61 -0.78
N SER A 29 5.22 -3.64 -0.35
CA SER A 29 6.41 -3.91 0.44
C SER A 29 6.08 -4.54 1.80
N LEU A 30 4.88 -4.31 2.34
CA LEU A 30 4.45 -4.87 3.62
C LEU A 30 3.83 -6.27 3.52
N LYS A 31 3.98 -6.96 2.37
CA LYS A 31 3.64 -8.39 2.23
C LYS A 31 4.43 -9.30 3.17
N VAL A 32 5.58 -8.83 3.66
CA VAL A 32 6.23 -9.38 4.86
C VAL A 32 6.62 -8.22 5.80
N PRO A 33 6.75 -8.45 7.13
CA PRO A 33 6.98 -7.36 8.07
C PRO A 33 8.25 -6.55 7.79
N ARG A 34 8.17 -5.21 7.81
CA ARG A 34 9.32 -4.31 7.56
C ARG A 34 9.29 -3.07 8.44
N HIS A 35 10.47 -2.59 8.82
CA HIS A 35 10.64 -1.24 9.35
C HIS A 35 10.63 -0.20 8.22
N GLY A 36 10.40 1.08 8.55
CA GLY A 36 10.28 2.17 7.57
C GLY A 36 11.43 2.25 6.56
N TYR A 37 12.69 2.14 7.01
CA TYR A 37 13.85 2.12 6.09
C TYR A 37 13.87 0.92 5.13
N GLY A 38 13.36 -0.24 5.55
CA GLY A 38 13.31 -1.44 4.72
C GLY A 38 12.24 -1.33 3.64
N ILE A 39 11.18 -0.55 3.90
CA ILE A 39 10.19 -0.18 2.89
C ILE A 39 10.84 0.70 1.82
N ILE A 40 11.62 1.72 2.21
CA ILE A 40 12.34 2.59 1.26
C ILE A 40 13.17 1.75 0.29
N LYS A 41 14.06 0.91 0.83
CA LYS A 41 14.95 0.05 0.03
C LYS A 41 14.16 -0.88 -0.88
N ASN A 42 13.14 -1.53 -0.35
CA ASN A 42 12.40 -2.50 -1.13
C ASN A 42 11.56 -1.86 -2.25
N VAL A 43 11.05 -0.63 -2.06
CA VAL A 43 10.38 0.10 -3.13
C VAL A 43 11.36 0.54 -4.21
N GLU A 44 12.53 1.04 -3.82
CA GLU A 44 13.61 1.37 -4.76
C GLU A 44 14.02 0.13 -5.58
N GLU A 45 14.20 -1.03 -4.93
CA GLU A 45 14.51 -2.31 -5.59
C GLU A 45 13.41 -2.78 -6.54
N ILE A 46 12.15 -2.78 -6.13
CA ILE A 46 11.03 -3.27 -6.97
C ILE A 46 10.81 -2.38 -8.21
N THR A 47 11.17 -1.10 -8.11
CA THR A 47 10.97 -0.13 -9.19
C THR A 47 12.22 0.14 -10.03
N ASP A 48 13.28 -0.66 -9.85
CA ASP A 48 14.58 -0.47 -10.52
C ASP A 48 15.12 0.97 -10.36
N GLY A 49 14.97 1.54 -9.16
CA GLY A 49 15.41 2.89 -8.82
C GLY A 49 14.53 4.01 -9.36
N ARG A 50 13.47 3.72 -10.14
CA ARG A 50 12.56 4.74 -10.68
C ARG A 50 11.81 5.50 -9.58
N LEU A 51 11.50 4.83 -8.46
CA LEU A 51 10.81 5.43 -7.33
C LEU A 51 11.65 5.33 -6.04
N VAL A 52 12.17 6.47 -5.59
CA VAL A 52 12.87 6.60 -4.31
C VAL A 52 12.00 7.38 -3.32
N LEU A 53 11.67 6.77 -2.20
CA LEU A 53 10.77 7.37 -1.22
C LEU A 53 11.52 8.20 -0.17
N GLY A 54 11.13 9.47 -0.04
CA GLY A 54 11.54 10.31 1.08
C GLY A 54 10.91 9.84 2.41
N SER A 55 11.61 10.08 3.52
CA SER A 55 11.17 9.69 4.86
C SER A 55 9.81 10.31 5.23
N GLY A 56 9.60 11.59 4.94
CA GLY A 56 8.35 12.30 5.20
C GLY A 56 7.14 11.67 4.50
N THR A 57 7.30 11.28 3.24
CA THR A 57 6.27 10.63 2.43
C THR A 57 5.84 9.29 3.05
N ILE A 58 6.81 8.47 3.44
CA ILE A 58 6.53 7.16 4.05
C ILE A 58 5.78 7.31 5.37
N TYR A 59 6.27 8.15 6.28
CA TYR A 59 5.66 8.22 7.60
C TYR A 59 4.24 8.78 7.56
N GLY A 60 3.95 9.71 6.63
CA GLY A 60 2.59 10.16 6.36
C GLY A 60 1.67 9.03 5.89
N THR A 61 2.11 8.24 4.90
CA THR A 61 1.33 7.11 4.38
C THR A 61 1.14 6.01 5.43
N LEU A 62 2.18 5.60 6.15
CA LEU A 62 2.10 4.59 7.19
C LEU A 62 1.15 5.01 8.32
N THR A 63 1.22 6.27 8.76
CA THR A 63 0.32 6.80 9.80
C THR A 63 -1.14 6.72 9.35
N LYS A 64 -1.43 7.12 8.10
CA LYS A 64 -2.78 7.06 7.53
C LYS A 64 -3.29 5.62 7.41
N MET A 65 -2.47 4.72 6.87
CA MET A 65 -2.81 3.30 6.71
C MET A 65 -3.01 2.59 8.05
N GLN A 66 -2.20 2.91 9.06
CA GLN A 66 -2.34 2.35 10.40
C GLN A 66 -3.64 2.83 11.06
N ARG A 67 -3.96 4.13 10.96
CA ARG A 67 -5.22 4.70 11.45
C ARG A 67 -6.44 4.03 10.79
N ASP A 68 -6.34 3.75 9.50
CA ASP A 68 -7.43 3.14 8.72
C ASP A 68 -7.41 1.59 8.77
N ALA A 69 -6.60 1.00 9.67
CA ALA A 69 -6.46 -0.45 9.91
C ALA A 69 -6.01 -1.29 8.70
N ILE A 70 -5.39 -0.67 7.70
CA ILE A 70 -4.80 -1.34 6.52
C ILE A 70 -3.48 -2.04 6.88
N ILE A 71 -2.75 -1.48 7.84
CA ILE A 71 -1.51 -2.04 8.38
C ILE A 71 -1.56 -2.02 9.91
N THR A 72 -0.72 -2.83 10.55
CA THR A 72 -0.53 -2.82 12.01
C THR A 72 0.96 -2.77 12.36
N VAL A 73 1.26 -2.49 13.63
CA VAL A 73 2.62 -2.66 14.19
C VAL A 73 2.78 -4.13 14.58
N TYR A 74 3.70 -4.81 13.91
CA TYR A 74 4.07 -6.20 14.18
C TYR A 74 4.93 -6.32 15.44
N ALA A 75 5.93 -5.43 15.57
CA ALA A 75 6.83 -5.37 16.73
C ALA A 75 7.40 -3.96 16.92
N ASP A 76 7.81 -3.65 18.15
CA ASP A 76 8.55 -2.44 18.51
C ASP A 76 9.93 -2.83 19.07
N GLU A 77 10.88 -3.06 18.16
CA GLU A 77 12.24 -3.42 18.53
C GLU A 77 13.11 -2.17 18.59
N LYS A 78 13.75 -1.91 19.75
CA LYS A 78 14.77 -0.86 19.91
C LYS A 78 14.32 0.51 19.34
N ARG A 79 13.05 0.88 19.55
CA ARG A 79 12.39 2.13 19.07
C ARG A 79 12.17 2.21 17.55
N LYS A 80 12.21 1.09 16.82
CA LYS A 80 11.86 1.03 15.41
C LYS A 80 10.60 0.18 15.24
N LYS A 81 9.52 0.82 14.82
CA LYS A 81 8.27 0.14 14.46
C LYS A 81 8.48 -0.75 13.24
N ILE A 82 8.13 -2.02 13.38
CA ILE A 82 7.99 -2.96 12.28
C ILE A 82 6.51 -3.02 11.94
N TYR A 83 6.19 -2.82 10.66
CA TYR A 83 4.82 -2.81 10.15
C TYR A 83 4.54 -4.07 9.35
N GLU A 84 3.28 -4.48 9.31
CA GLU A 84 2.80 -5.54 8.43
C GLU A 84 1.39 -5.21 7.92
N VAL A 85 1.01 -5.82 6.78
CA VAL A 85 -0.33 -5.67 6.20
C VAL A 85 -1.38 -6.50 6.96
N THR A 86 -2.55 -5.90 7.24
CA THR A 86 -3.69 -6.60 7.86
C THR A 86 -4.53 -7.35 6.82
N GLU A 87 -5.53 -8.11 7.25
CA GLU A 87 -6.50 -8.73 6.32
C GLU A 87 -7.31 -7.70 5.51
N VAL A 88 -7.64 -6.55 6.11
CA VAL A 88 -8.27 -5.42 5.41
C VAL A 88 -7.34 -4.87 4.33
N GLY A 89 -6.05 -4.70 4.65
CA GLY A 89 -5.06 -4.24 3.68
C GLY A 89 -4.82 -5.24 2.55
N LYS A 90 -4.82 -6.55 2.84
CA LYS A 90 -4.76 -7.59 1.81
C LYS A 90 -5.99 -7.56 0.90
N ALA A 91 -7.18 -7.35 1.45
CA ALA A 91 -8.40 -7.22 0.67
C ALA A 91 -8.37 -5.99 -0.25
N LEU A 92 -7.95 -4.83 0.27
CA LEU A 92 -7.72 -3.61 -0.50
C LEU A 92 -6.74 -3.86 -1.66
N MET A 93 -5.61 -4.50 -1.38
CA MET A 93 -4.59 -4.79 -2.39
C MET A 93 -5.11 -5.71 -3.51
N ARG A 94 -5.94 -6.72 -3.18
CA ARG A 94 -6.57 -7.57 -4.19
C ARG A 94 -7.48 -6.79 -5.14
N HIS A 95 -8.27 -5.84 -4.62
CA HIS A 95 -9.15 -5.01 -5.44
C HIS A 95 -8.36 -4.06 -6.34
N GLU A 96 -7.31 -3.44 -5.81
CA GLU A 96 -6.48 -2.52 -6.60
C GLU A 96 -5.70 -3.26 -7.69
N ILE A 97 -5.17 -4.46 -7.41
CA ILE A 97 -4.54 -5.29 -8.44
C ILE A 97 -5.54 -5.68 -9.53
N ALA A 98 -6.78 -6.02 -9.18
CA ALA A 98 -7.81 -6.32 -10.18
C ALA A 98 -8.10 -5.12 -11.08
N ARG A 99 -8.24 -3.93 -10.50
CA ARG A 99 -8.43 -2.67 -11.24
C ARG A 99 -7.24 -2.36 -12.16
N LEU A 100 -6.01 -2.54 -11.69
CA LEU A 100 -4.80 -2.32 -12.50
C LEU A 100 -4.70 -3.31 -13.67
N LYS A 101 -5.10 -4.58 -13.47
CA LYS A 101 -5.17 -5.57 -14.56
C LYS A 101 -6.19 -5.17 -15.62
N GLU A 102 -7.36 -4.70 -15.21
CA GLU A 102 -8.38 -4.18 -16.13
C GLU A 102 -7.86 -2.96 -16.90
N LEU A 103 -7.27 -1.99 -16.19
CA LEU A 103 -6.70 -0.78 -16.78
C LEU A 103 -5.64 -1.11 -17.84
N TYR A 104 -4.71 -2.02 -17.51
CA TYR A 104 -3.68 -2.47 -18.42
C TYR A 104 -4.26 -3.19 -19.65
N ALA A 105 -5.25 -4.06 -19.45
CA ALA A 105 -5.92 -4.74 -20.56
C ALA A 105 -6.65 -3.77 -21.50
N ASN A 106 -7.25 -2.71 -20.97
CA ASN A 106 -7.87 -1.67 -21.79
C ASN A 106 -6.81 -0.82 -22.52
N ALA A 107 -5.71 -0.46 -21.86
CA ALA A 107 -4.62 0.26 -22.49
C ALA A 107 -4.06 -0.50 -23.70
N LEU A 108 -3.80 -1.81 -23.57
CA LEU A 108 -3.32 -2.64 -24.68
C LEU A 108 -4.31 -2.70 -25.86
N LYS A 109 -5.62 -2.65 -25.60
CA LYS A 109 -6.63 -2.67 -26.67
C LYS A 109 -6.69 -1.37 -27.47
N HIS A 110 -6.40 -0.25 -26.81
CA HIS A 110 -6.63 1.10 -27.36
C HIS A 110 -5.33 1.87 -27.64
N GLU A 111 -4.14 1.36 -27.28
CA GLU A 111 -2.87 2.09 -27.43
C GLU A 111 -2.55 2.50 -28.87
N GLY A 112 -2.98 1.70 -29.85
CA GLY A 112 -2.83 2.00 -31.28
C GLY A 112 -3.70 3.17 -31.77
N GLU A 113 -4.72 3.59 -31.03
CA GLU A 113 -5.55 4.76 -31.37
C GLU A 113 -4.84 6.10 -31.14
N PHE A 114 -3.70 6.08 -30.45
CA PHE A 114 -2.90 7.26 -30.11
C PHE A 114 -1.59 7.37 -30.90
N GLN A 115 -1.41 6.54 -31.94
CA GLN A 115 -0.24 6.55 -32.83
C GLN A 115 -0.50 7.29 -34.14
#